data_AF-A0A2D4P1I2-F1
#
_entry.id   AF-A0A2D4P1I2-F1
#
_cell.length_a   1.000
_cell.length_b   1.000
_cell.length_c   1.000
_cell.angle_alpha   90.00
_cell.angle_beta   90.00
_cell.angle_gamma   90.00
#
_symmetry.space_group_name_H-M   'P 1'
#
loop_
_entity.id
_entity.type
_entity.pdbx_description
1 polymer ?
#
loop_
_entity_poly.entity_id
_entity_poly.type
_entity_poly.pdbx_seq_one_letter_code
_entity_poly.pdbx_strand_id
1 'polypeptide(L)'
;ISGQLSPRLFRKLPPRVCVSLKSIVDEHFLCAGHIFLGFSKCGRYILSYTNSNGDDDFSFYIYHLYWWEFNVHSKLKMVRQVRLFQDEEIYSDLYLTVCEWPSDSSKVIVFGFNTRSTNSLLMN
;
A
#
# COMPACT_ATOMS: atom_id res chain seq x y z
N ILE A 1 -29.81 -7.32 -27.96
CA ILE A 1 -30.83 -8.40 -27.94
C ILE A 1 -31.22 -8.79 -26.50
N SER A 2 -30.31 -9.00 -25.55
CA SER A 2 -30.68 -9.32 -24.15
C SER A 2 -30.70 -8.13 -23.16
N GLY A 3 -29.98 -7.03 -23.45
CA GLY A 3 -29.91 -5.86 -22.56
C GLY A 3 -29.13 -6.08 -21.25
N GLN A 4 -28.54 -7.26 -21.05
CA GLN A 4 -27.84 -7.61 -19.80
C GLN A 4 -26.35 -7.32 -19.91
N LEU A 5 -25.85 -6.38 -19.10
CA LEU A 5 -24.43 -6.06 -18.96
C LEU A 5 -24.05 -6.07 -17.47
N SER A 6 -23.19 -7.00 -17.06
CA SER A 6 -22.74 -7.12 -15.66
C SER A 6 -21.34 -7.74 -15.61
N PRO A 7 -20.45 -7.27 -14.71
CA PRO A 7 -19.14 -7.90 -14.51
C PRO A 7 -19.20 -9.40 -14.23
N ARG A 8 -20.29 -9.87 -13.58
CA ARG A 8 -20.48 -11.31 -13.27
C ARG A 8 -20.60 -12.17 -14.53
N LEU A 9 -21.16 -11.63 -15.61
CA LEU A 9 -21.27 -12.33 -16.90
C LEU A 9 -19.91 -12.54 -17.55
N PHE A 10 -18.97 -11.61 -17.31
CA PHE A 10 -17.64 -11.63 -17.93
C PHE A 10 -16.55 -12.21 -17.02
N ARG A 11 -16.91 -12.80 -15.87
CA ARG A 11 -15.93 -13.31 -14.89
C ARG A 11 -14.95 -14.34 -15.45
N LYS A 12 -15.33 -15.09 -16.49
CA LYS A 12 -14.48 -16.10 -17.14
C LYS A 12 -13.57 -15.54 -18.24
N LEU A 13 -13.73 -14.26 -18.61
CA LEU A 13 -12.86 -13.64 -19.60
C LEU A 13 -11.50 -13.29 -19.00
N PRO A 14 -10.42 -13.35 -19.79
CA PRO A 14 -9.11 -12.89 -19.33
C PRO A 14 -9.11 -11.37 -19.07
N PRO A 15 -8.13 -10.87 -18.29
CA PRO A 15 -7.91 -9.44 -18.14
C PRO A 15 -7.86 -8.72 -19.48
N ARG A 16 -8.51 -7.56 -19.57
CA ARG A 16 -8.58 -6.79 -20.82
C ARG A 16 -7.30 -6.00 -21.10
N VAL A 17 -6.60 -5.61 -20.04
CA VAL A 17 -5.35 -4.86 -20.09
C VAL A 17 -4.45 -5.38 -18.97
N CYS A 18 -3.18 -5.62 -19.29
CA CYS A 18 -2.14 -5.93 -18.32
C CYS A 18 -1.03 -4.89 -18.46
N VAL A 19 -0.61 -4.32 -17.34
CA VAL A 19 0.45 -3.31 -17.32
C VAL A 19 1.52 -3.74 -16.33
N SER A 20 2.78 -3.71 -16.77
CA SER A 20 3.91 -4.01 -15.91
C SER A 20 4.13 -2.87 -14.93
N LEU A 21 4.30 -3.16 -13.64
CA LEU A 21 4.57 -2.15 -12.62
C LEU A 21 5.79 -1.28 -13.00
N LYS A 22 6.86 -1.89 -13.51
CA LYS A 22 8.06 -1.18 -13.99
C LYS A 22 7.77 -0.17 -15.10
N SER A 23 6.72 -0.39 -15.90
CA SER A 23 6.37 0.53 -16.99
C SER A 23 5.66 1.79 -16.49
N ILE A 24 4.94 1.71 -15.36
CA ILE A 24 4.13 2.81 -14.82
C ILE A 24 4.69 3.45 -13.55
N VAL A 25 5.68 2.86 -12.91
CA VAL A 25 6.38 3.47 -11.77
C VAL A 25 7.65 4.17 -12.28
N ASP A 26 7.98 5.32 -11.69
CA ASP A 26 9.26 5.98 -11.96
C ASP A 26 10.40 5.29 -11.20
N GLU A 27 11.58 5.22 -11.82
CA GLU A 27 12.72 4.44 -11.32
C GLU A 27 13.14 4.85 -9.90
N HIS A 28 13.07 6.15 -9.58
CA HIS A 28 13.35 6.65 -8.24
C HIS A 28 12.49 5.96 -7.16
N PHE A 29 11.19 5.75 -7.40
CA PHE A 29 10.31 5.09 -6.44
C PHE A 29 10.49 3.56 -6.41
N LEU A 30 10.92 2.95 -7.52
CA LEU A 30 11.31 1.54 -7.53
C LEU A 30 12.50 1.27 -6.60
N CYS A 31 13.44 2.21 -6.53
CA CYS A 31 14.62 2.11 -5.68
C CYS A 31 14.38 2.56 -4.23
N ALA A 32 13.25 3.23 -3.94
CA ALA A 32 12.94 3.79 -2.62
C ALA A 32 12.22 2.81 -1.67
N GLY A 33 12.20 1.50 -1.99
CA GLY A 33 11.66 0.48 -1.09
C GLY A 33 10.13 0.41 -1.02
N HIS A 34 9.41 0.88 -2.05
CA HIS A 34 7.95 0.81 -2.09
C HIS A 34 7.43 -0.63 -2.23
N ILE A 35 6.56 -1.02 -1.30
CA ILE A 35 5.82 -2.29 -1.30
C ILE A 35 4.38 -2.00 -1.72
N PHE A 36 4.03 -2.39 -2.95
CA PHE A 36 2.70 -2.16 -3.53
C PHE A 36 1.67 -3.16 -2.98
N LEU A 37 0.55 -2.64 -2.49
CA LEU A 37 -0.50 -3.40 -1.80
C LEU A 37 -1.63 -3.82 -2.75
N GLY A 38 -2.03 -2.93 -3.67
CA GLY A 38 -3.12 -3.18 -4.60
C GLY A 38 -3.94 -1.94 -4.93
N PHE A 39 -5.06 -2.16 -5.62
CA PHE A 39 -6.01 -1.11 -6.00
C PHE A 39 -6.99 -0.81 -4.88
N SER A 40 -7.39 0.46 -4.77
CA SER A 40 -8.60 0.84 -4.05
C SER A 40 -9.84 0.26 -4.73
N LYS A 41 -10.94 0.08 -3.98
CA LYS A 41 -12.20 -0.45 -4.52
C LYS A 41 -12.77 0.32 -5.70
N CYS A 42 -12.50 1.63 -5.79
CA CYS A 42 -12.94 2.46 -6.91
C CYS A 42 -12.03 2.37 -8.15
N GLY A 43 -10.89 1.66 -8.06
CA GLY A 43 -9.94 1.45 -9.15
C GLY A 43 -9.09 2.67 -9.53
N ARG A 44 -9.30 3.83 -8.87
CA ARG A 44 -8.59 5.08 -9.17
C ARG A 44 -7.20 5.13 -8.55
N TYR A 45 -7.01 4.48 -7.39
CA TYR A 45 -5.77 4.57 -6.65
C TYR A 45 -5.10 3.21 -6.52
N ILE A 46 -3.77 3.20 -6.60
CA ILE A 46 -2.93 2.10 -6.14
C ILE A 46 -2.29 2.54 -4.82
N LEU A 47 -2.26 1.65 -3.84
CA LEU A 47 -1.63 1.90 -2.56
C LEU A 47 -0.27 1.19 -2.48
N SER A 48 0.69 1.83 -1.82
CA SER A 48 1.96 1.22 -1.43
C SER A 48 2.36 1.73 -0.06
N TYR A 49 3.20 0.99 0.65
CA TYR A 49 3.88 1.50 1.84
C TYR A 49 5.40 1.37 1.72
N THR A 50 6.14 2.07 2.57
CA THR A 50 7.57 1.88 2.81
C THR A 50 7.79 1.58 4.29
N ASN A 51 8.85 0.83 4.60
CA ASN A 51 9.39 0.67 5.95
C ASN A 51 10.87 1.09 5.92
N SER A 52 11.19 2.25 6.47
CA SER A 52 12.56 2.75 6.55
C SER A 52 13.06 2.72 7.98
N ASN A 53 14.35 2.44 8.17
CA ASN A 53 15.00 2.66 9.46
C ASN A 53 15.11 4.17 9.71
N GLY A 54 14.91 4.61 10.96
CA GLY A 54 15.36 5.93 11.40
C GLY A 54 16.88 6.04 11.31
N ASP A 55 17.40 7.23 11.06
CA ASP A 55 18.84 7.51 10.91
C ASP A 55 19.65 7.33 12.22
N ASP A 56 18.99 7.13 13.36
CA ASP A 56 19.62 7.02 14.67
C ASP A 56 20.03 5.58 15.03
N ASP A 57 21.07 5.45 15.86
CA ASP A 57 21.68 4.19 16.34
C ASP A 57 20.68 3.18 16.97
N PHE A 58 19.47 3.63 17.34
CA PHE A 58 18.42 2.79 17.91
C PHE A 58 17.44 2.17 16.87
N SER A 59 17.65 2.40 15.56
CA SER A 59 16.96 1.76 14.43
C SER A 59 15.47 1.44 14.67
N PHE A 60 14.65 2.49 14.80
CA PHE A 60 13.19 2.34 14.79
C PHE A 60 12.68 2.26 13.35
N TYR A 61 11.60 1.51 13.14
CA TYR A 61 10.92 1.44 11.85
C TYR A 61 9.94 2.60 11.69
N ILE A 62 10.06 3.33 10.59
CA ILE A 62 9.14 4.38 10.18
C ILE A 62 8.34 3.88 8.96
N TYR A 63 7.02 3.95 9.07
CA TYR A 63 6.11 3.51 8.01
C TYR A 63 5.45 4.71 7.33
N HIS A 64 5.43 4.71 6.01
CA HIS A 64 4.66 5.66 5.22
C HIS A 64 3.69 4.95 4.30
N LEU A 65 2.46 5.47 4.19
CA LEU A 65 1.45 5.00 3.25
C LEU A 65 1.27 6.03 2.13
N TYR A 66 1.20 5.53 0.90
CA TYR A 66 1.14 6.35 -0.31
C TYR A 66 -0.08 6.01 -1.15
N TRP A 67 -0.70 7.05 -1.72
CA TRP A 67 -1.73 6.92 -2.74
C TRP A 67 -1.17 7.39 -4.08
N TRP A 68 -1.32 6.52 -5.07
CA TRP A 68 -0.92 6.76 -6.45
C TRP A 68 -2.15 6.79 -7.34
N GLU A 69 -2.37 7.89 -8.06
CA GLU A 69 -3.39 7.94 -9.10
C GLU A 69 -2.99 7.03 -10.26
N PHE A 70 -3.88 6.11 -10.63
CA PHE A 70 -3.69 5.16 -11.71
C PHE A 70 -4.38 5.63 -12.99
N ASN A 71 -3.64 5.63 -14.09
CA ASN A 71 -4.16 5.95 -15.42
C ASN A 71 -3.57 5.02 -16.50
N VAL A 72 -3.89 3.74 -16.37
CA VAL A 72 -3.60 2.66 -17.33
C VAL A 72 -2.13 2.59 -17.74
N HIS A 73 -1.74 3.20 -18.87
CA HIS A 73 -0.38 3.18 -19.41
C HIS A 73 0.47 4.37 -18.98
N SER A 74 -0.13 5.39 -18.37
CA SER A 74 0.59 6.56 -17.86
C SER A 74 1.34 6.23 -16.57
N LYS A 75 2.39 7.00 -16.29
CA LYS A 75 3.09 6.93 -15.01
C LYS A 75 2.15 7.21 -13.83
N LEU A 76 2.37 6.51 -12.73
CA LEU A 76 1.68 6.73 -11.47
C LEU A 76 2.01 8.10 -10.91
N LYS A 77 0.99 8.85 -10.50
CA LYS A 77 1.17 10.15 -9.87
C LYS A 77 0.90 10.06 -8.38
N MET A 78 1.88 10.42 -7.55
CA MET A 78 1.67 10.48 -6.10
C MET A 78 0.65 11.59 -5.78
N VAL A 79 -0.43 11.24 -5.10
CA VAL A 79 -1.48 12.20 -4.68
C VAL A 79 -1.53 12.41 -3.17
N ARG A 80 -0.98 11.48 -2.39
CA ARG A 80 -0.90 11.60 -0.94
C ARG A 80 0.22 10.71 -0.38
N GLN A 81 0.93 11.23 0.62
CA GLN A 81 1.86 10.50 1.47
C GLN A 81 1.47 10.78 2.93
N VAL A 82 1.42 9.75 3.77
CA VAL A 82 1.07 9.87 5.19
C VAL A 82 2.01 9.01 6.02
N ARG A 83 2.60 9.56 7.08
CA ARG A 83 3.33 8.78 8.09
C ARG A 83 2.32 8.01 8.94
N LEU A 84 2.50 6.69 9.03
CA LEU A 84 1.70 5.83 9.90
C LEU A 84 2.35 5.76 11.29
N PHE A 85 1.52 5.52 12.31
CA PHE A 85 1.96 5.33 13.70
C PHE A 85 2.91 6.45 14.16
N GLN A 86 2.46 7.70 13.97
CA GLN A 86 3.25 8.85 14.37
C GLN A 86 3.52 8.80 15.88
N ASP A 87 4.75 9.16 16.26
CA ASP A 87 5.25 9.15 17.63
C ASP A 87 5.33 7.76 18.29
N GLU A 88 5.21 6.68 17.52
CA GLU A 88 5.43 5.31 17.99
C GLU A 88 6.85 4.82 17.69
N GLU A 89 7.47 4.19 18.69
CA GLU A 89 8.78 3.54 18.61
C GLU A 89 8.62 2.06 18.22
N ILE A 90 8.73 1.78 16.92
CA ILE A 90 8.55 0.42 16.40
C ILE A 90 9.92 -0.25 16.26
N TYR A 91 10.22 -1.21 17.12
CA TYR A 91 11.52 -1.90 17.17
C TYR A 91 11.60 -3.17 16.30
N SER A 92 10.48 -3.60 15.72
CA SER A 92 10.39 -4.81 14.90
C SER A 92 9.56 -4.55 13.66
N ASP A 93 9.96 -5.13 12.53
CA ASP A 93 9.18 -5.03 11.29
C ASP A 93 7.74 -5.56 11.50
N LEU A 94 6.75 -4.82 10.97
CA LEU A 94 5.33 -5.08 11.18
C LEU A 94 4.73 -5.79 9.97
N TYR A 95 3.91 -6.79 10.24
CA TYR A 95 2.96 -7.30 9.26
C TYR A 95 1.82 -6.28 9.14
N LEU A 96 1.84 -5.53 8.03
CA LEU A 96 0.92 -4.43 7.78
C LEU A 96 -0.21 -4.86 6.84
N THR A 97 -1.45 -4.54 7.20
CA THR A 97 -2.64 -4.73 6.35
C THR A 97 -3.44 -3.44 6.26
N VAL A 98 -3.79 -3.04 5.03
CA VAL A 98 -4.66 -1.88 4.77
C VAL A 98 -6.03 -2.37 4.33
N CYS A 99 -7.10 -1.89 4.97
CA CYS A 99 -8.47 -2.30 4.67
C CYS A 99 -9.35 -1.10 4.30
N GLU A 100 -10.28 -1.33 3.37
CA GLU A 100 -11.33 -0.38 2.96
C GLU A 100 -12.70 -0.82 3.47
N TRP A 101 -13.55 0.13 3.86
CA TRP A 101 -14.86 -0.21 4.41
C TRP A 101 -15.81 -0.69 3.30
N PRO A 102 -16.86 -1.44 3.63
CA PRO A 102 -17.86 -1.88 2.65
C PRO A 102 -18.49 -0.71 1.88
N SER A 103 -18.82 0.39 2.56
CA SER A 103 -19.56 1.51 1.97
C SER A 103 -18.97 2.90 2.25
N ASP A 104 -18.07 3.06 3.24
CA ASP A 104 -17.39 4.33 3.48
C ASP A 104 -16.05 4.37 2.71
N SER A 105 -15.98 5.18 1.65
CA SER A 105 -14.77 5.37 0.85
C SER A 105 -13.94 6.59 1.30
N SER A 106 -14.36 7.28 2.35
CA SER A 106 -13.65 8.48 2.84
C SER A 106 -12.40 8.16 3.67
N LYS A 107 -12.27 6.91 4.15
CA LYS A 107 -11.20 6.48 5.05
C LYS A 107 -10.74 5.06 4.73
N VAL A 108 -9.54 4.75 5.17
CA VAL A 108 -8.98 3.40 5.25
C VAL A 108 -8.53 3.15 6.69
N ILE A 109 -8.39 1.88 7.07
CA ILE A 109 -7.69 1.51 8.31
C ILE A 109 -6.39 0.80 7.97
N VAL A 110 -5.41 0.94 8.86
CA VAL A 110 -4.14 0.24 8.78
C VAL A 110 -3.96 -0.53 10.08
N PHE A 111 -3.80 -1.84 9.97
CA PHE A 111 -3.38 -2.70 11.07
C PHE A 111 -1.91 -3.05 10.90
N GLY A 112 -1.13 -2.95 11.97
CA GLY A 112 0.25 -3.41 12.03
C GLY A 112 0.44 -4.28 13.27
N PHE A 113 1.05 -5.46 13.12
CA PHE A 113 1.36 -6.34 14.25
C PHE A 113 2.73 -6.99 14.06
N ASN A 114 3.38 -7.34 15.16
CA ASN A 114 4.62 -8.12 15.17
C ASN A 114 4.35 -9.55 15.67
N THR A 115 5.26 -10.47 15.36
CA THR A 115 5.16 -11.88 15.79
C THR A 115 5.52 -12.08 17.26
N ARG A 116 6.21 -11.11 17.87
CA ARG A 116 6.59 -11.08 19.28
C ARG A 116 6.58 -9.64 19.77
N SER A 117 5.96 -9.38 20.92
CA SER A 117 6.16 -8.14 21.64
C SER A 117 7.64 -8.03 22.07
N THR A 118 8.28 -6.92 21.76
CA THR A 118 9.62 -6.63 22.25
C THR A 118 9.58 -6.54 23.77
N ASN A 119 10.32 -7.42 24.45
CA ASN A 119 10.51 -7.29 25.89
C ASN A 119 11.23 -5.96 26.14
N SER A 120 10.71 -5.15 27.07
CA SER A 120 11.32 -3.91 27.55
C SER A 120 12.64 -4.12 28.32
N LEU A 121 13.21 -5.31 28.25
CA LEU A 121 14.51 -5.65 28.79
C LEU A 121 15.49 -5.61 27.61
N LEU A 122 16.10 -4.45 27.41
CA LEU A 122 17.40 -4.33 26.74
C LEU A 122 18.32 -5.41 27.33
N MET A 123 18.56 -6.47 26.57
CA MET A 123 19.63 -7.41 26.87
C MET A 123 20.84 -7.06 26.02
N ASN A 124 21.85 -6.57 26.75
CA ASN A 124 23.23 -6.21 26.42
C ASN A 124 23.48 -4.78 25.94
#